data_AF-A0A7C1AX02-F1
#
_entry.id   AF-A0A7C1AX02-F1
#
_cell.length_a   1.000
_cell.length_b   1.000
_cell.length_c   1.000
_cell.angle_alpha   90.00
_cell.angle_beta   90.00
_cell.angle_gamma   90.00
#
_symmetry.space_group_name_H-M   'P 1'
#
loop_
_entity.id
_entity.type
_entity.pdbx_description
1 polymer ?
#
loop_
_entity_poly.entity_id
_entity_poly.type
_entity_poly.pdbx_seq_one_letter_code
_entity_poly.pdbx_strand_id
1 'polypeptide(L)'
;GGLYTHAGCWAVIAEVVAGRPEKAYELFRSFNPVLRGRRPELYQAEPYVTPGNVAARESPFFGRGGWTWYTGSAAWLYRALLDYILGVRPDFEGLVVEPQAPAAWRSYEVIRHFRGCCYRIRVRQGPDLRPRIEVDGVPQGAALIRHVPGRRSCNVEIRRRVRP
;
A
#
# COMPACT_ATOMS: atom_id res chain seq x y z
N GLY A 1 -4.03 -20.84 -16.52
CA GLY A 1 -3.31 -19.56 -16.69
C GLY A 1 -4.27 -18.41 -16.44
N GLY A 2 -4.37 -17.96 -15.19
CA GLY A 2 -5.16 -16.80 -14.78
C GLY A 2 -4.36 -16.02 -13.74
N LEU A 3 -4.65 -14.74 -13.52
CA LEU A 3 -4.01 -14.01 -12.43
C LEU A 3 -4.55 -14.55 -11.10
N TYR A 4 -3.69 -15.16 -10.29
CA TYR A 4 -3.99 -15.49 -8.90
C TYR A 4 -3.64 -14.28 -8.03
N THR A 5 -4.67 -13.58 -7.52
CA THR A 5 -4.52 -12.24 -6.91
C THR A 5 -3.56 -12.24 -5.72
N HIS A 6 -3.57 -13.30 -4.92
CA HIS A 6 -2.65 -13.51 -3.80
C HIS A 6 -1.19 -13.43 -4.27
N ALA A 7 -0.81 -14.19 -5.31
CA ALA A 7 0.54 -14.14 -5.86
C ALA A 7 0.83 -12.80 -6.57
N GLY A 8 -0.19 -12.19 -7.20
CA GLY A 8 -0.10 -10.85 -7.76
C GLY A 8 0.31 -9.80 -6.71
N CYS A 9 -0.16 -9.92 -5.47
CA CYS A 9 0.24 -9.05 -4.38
C CYS A 9 1.72 -9.21 -4.01
N TRP A 10 2.28 -10.43 -4.11
CA TRP A 10 3.72 -10.62 -3.90
C TRP A 10 4.56 -9.94 -4.98
N ALA A 11 4.09 -9.95 -6.23
CA ALA A 11 4.75 -9.19 -7.30
C ALA A 11 4.75 -7.68 -7.01
N VAL A 12 3.63 -7.13 -6.51
CA VAL A 12 3.57 -5.73 -6.05
C VAL A 12 4.62 -5.47 -4.96
N ILE A 13 4.69 -6.33 -3.96
CA ILE A 13 5.65 -6.22 -2.85
C ILE A 13 7.09 -6.28 -3.37
N ALA A 14 7.39 -7.20 -4.29
CA ALA A 14 8.71 -7.34 -4.89
C ALA A 14 9.14 -6.09 -5.65
N GLU A 15 8.24 -5.45 -6.40
CA GLU A 15 8.50 -4.18 -7.08
C GLU A 15 8.79 -3.04 -6.08
N VAL A 16 8.07 -2.99 -4.96
CA VAL A 16 8.36 -2.03 -3.87
C VAL A 16 9.75 -2.27 -3.29
N VAL A 17 10.08 -3.51 -2.94
CA VAL A 17 11.38 -3.90 -2.37
C VAL A 17 12.52 -3.60 -3.35
N ALA A 18 12.28 -3.75 -4.65
CA ALA A 18 13.25 -3.44 -5.69
C ALA A 18 13.36 -1.93 -6.01
N GLY A 19 12.66 -1.06 -5.26
CA GLY A 19 12.73 0.40 -5.44
C GLY A 19 12.02 0.90 -6.70
N ARG A 20 10.99 0.19 -7.19
CA ARG A 20 10.19 0.55 -8.38
C ARG A 20 8.73 0.87 -8.01
N PRO A 21 8.47 1.97 -7.28
CA PRO A 21 7.15 2.27 -6.73
C PRO A 21 6.08 2.53 -7.80
N GLU A 22 6.44 3.09 -8.95
CA GLU A 22 5.54 3.29 -10.08
C GLU A 22 5.05 1.96 -10.63
N LYS A 23 5.96 0.98 -10.80
CA LYS A 23 5.62 -0.35 -11.31
C LYS A 23 4.82 -1.14 -10.29
N ALA A 24 5.17 -1.05 -9.00
CA ALA A 24 4.38 -1.63 -7.93
C ALA A 24 2.93 -1.14 -7.94
N TYR A 25 2.74 0.18 -8.10
CA TYR A 25 1.41 0.77 -8.13
C TYR A 25 0.64 0.43 -9.41
N GLU A 26 1.31 0.37 -10.56
CA GLU A 26 0.72 -0.13 -11.82
C GLU A 26 0.16 -1.55 -11.66
N LEU A 27 0.98 -2.46 -11.10
CA LEU A 27 0.56 -3.83 -10.81
C LEU A 27 -0.61 -3.86 -9.84
N PHE A 28 -0.52 -3.16 -8.70
CA PHE A 28 -1.59 -3.09 -7.70
C PHE A 28 -2.93 -2.65 -8.33
N ARG A 29 -2.91 -1.65 -9.21
CA ARG A 29 -4.11 -1.16 -9.90
C ARG A 29 -4.71 -2.16 -10.88
N SER A 30 -3.89 -2.98 -11.52
CA SER A 30 -4.33 -3.92 -12.57
C SER A 30 -5.36 -4.94 -12.08
N PHE A 31 -5.32 -5.28 -10.79
CA PHE A 31 -6.21 -6.24 -10.14
C PHE A 31 -6.96 -5.69 -8.92
N ASN A 32 -6.91 -4.38 -8.70
CA ASN A 32 -7.68 -3.74 -7.64
C ASN A 32 -9.19 -3.83 -7.94
N PRO A 33 -10.02 -4.37 -7.03
CA PRO A 33 -11.43 -4.62 -7.30
C PRO A 33 -12.23 -3.34 -7.56
N VAL A 34 -11.89 -2.23 -6.90
CA VAL A 34 -12.57 -0.93 -7.10
C VAL A 34 -12.30 -0.39 -8.51
N LEU A 35 -11.06 -0.53 -9.00
CA LEU A 35 -10.71 -0.06 -10.34
C LEU A 35 -11.25 -0.98 -11.43
N ARG A 36 -11.20 -2.30 -11.22
CA ARG A 36 -11.78 -3.26 -12.16
C ARG A 36 -13.30 -3.16 -12.23
N GLY A 37 -13.93 -2.90 -11.08
CA GLY A 37 -15.36 -2.66 -10.92
C GLY A 37 -15.91 -1.48 -11.73
N ARG A 38 -15.06 -0.59 -12.26
CA ARG A 38 -15.47 0.49 -13.17
C ARG A 38 -15.87 -0.01 -14.56
N ARG A 39 -15.60 -1.28 -14.87
CA ARG A 39 -16.04 -1.98 -16.10
C ARG A 39 -16.82 -3.23 -15.69
N PRO A 40 -18.02 -3.08 -15.12
CA PRO A 40 -18.79 -4.18 -14.54
C PRO A 40 -19.11 -5.29 -15.57
N GLU A 41 -19.35 -4.92 -16.83
CA GLU A 41 -19.58 -5.85 -17.95
C GLU A 41 -18.40 -6.78 -18.21
N LEU A 42 -17.17 -6.32 -17.95
CA LEU A 42 -15.95 -7.12 -18.07
C LEU A 42 -15.61 -7.85 -16.76
N TYR A 43 -15.73 -7.16 -15.62
CA TYR A 43 -15.28 -7.67 -14.33
C TYR A 43 -16.23 -8.73 -13.75
N GLN A 44 -17.55 -8.57 -13.94
CA GLN A 44 -18.59 -9.54 -13.57
C GLN A 44 -18.45 -10.13 -12.15
N ALA A 45 -18.00 -9.31 -11.20
CA ALA A 45 -17.76 -9.65 -9.80
C ALA A 45 -17.97 -8.40 -8.93
N GLU A 46 -18.09 -8.59 -7.62
CA GLU A 46 -18.38 -7.49 -6.69
C GLU A 46 -17.21 -6.49 -6.60
N PRO A 47 -17.44 -5.19 -6.83
CA PRO A 47 -16.37 -4.18 -6.92
C PRO A 47 -15.80 -3.74 -5.57
N TYR A 48 -16.33 -4.28 -4.47
CA TYR A 48 -16.00 -3.93 -3.09
C TYR A 48 -15.32 -5.07 -2.30
N VAL A 49 -15.13 -6.24 -2.92
CA VAL A 49 -14.38 -7.37 -2.32
C VAL A 49 -13.20 -7.77 -3.22
N THR A 50 -12.13 -8.27 -2.60
CA THR A 50 -10.96 -8.74 -3.35
C THR A 50 -11.26 -10.11 -3.98
N PRO A 51 -11.07 -10.30 -5.30
CA PRO A 51 -11.25 -11.59 -5.94
C PRO A 51 -10.03 -12.49 -5.71
N GLY A 52 -10.23 -13.79 -5.65
CA GLY A 52 -9.12 -14.76 -5.60
C GLY A 52 -8.35 -14.82 -6.92
N ASN A 53 -9.03 -14.57 -8.03
CA ASN A 53 -8.40 -14.53 -9.35
C ASN A 53 -9.10 -13.56 -10.32
N VAL A 54 -8.38 -13.26 -11.41
CA VAL A 54 -8.93 -12.63 -12.62
C VAL A 54 -8.55 -13.49 -13.82
N ALA A 55 -9.52 -13.78 -14.68
CA ALA A 55 -9.29 -14.56 -15.89
C ALA A 55 -8.31 -13.85 -16.84
N ALA A 56 -7.27 -14.57 -17.29
CA ALA A 56 -6.26 -14.03 -18.22
C ALA A 56 -6.79 -13.97 -19.66
N ARG A 57 -5.97 -13.39 -20.54
CA ARG A 57 -6.32 -13.09 -21.93
C ARG A 57 -6.67 -14.32 -22.75
N GLU A 58 -6.10 -15.46 -22.39
CA GLU A 58 -6.29 -16.75 -23.06
C GLU A 58 -7.60 -17.42 -22.66
N SER A 59 -8.32 -16.91 -21.66
CA SER A 59 -9.61 -17.43 -21.22
C SER A 59 -10.76 -16.87 -22.06
N PRO A 60 -11.80 -17.66 -22.39
CA PRO A 60 -13.04 -17.14 -22.97
C PRO A 60 -13.76 -16.14 -22.05
N PHE A 61 -13.43 -16.11 -20.76
CA PHE A 61 -13.98 -15.19 -19.77
C PHE A 61 -13.00 -14.08 -19.37
N PHE A 62 -12.13 -13.66 -20.31
CA PHE A 62 -11.10 -12.64 -20.05
C PHE A 62 -11.60 -11.49 -19.17
N GLY A 63 -10.82 -11.18 -18.13
CA GLY A 63 -11.07 -10.03 -17.27
C GLY A 63 -12.10 -10.22 -16.16
N ARG A 64 -12.86 -11.33 -16.18
CA ARG A 64 -13.81 -11.71 -15.12
C ARG A 64 -13.10 -12.01 -13.81
N GLY A 65 -13.60 -11.46 -12.72
CA GLY A 65 -13.21 -11.80 -11.36
C GLY A 65 -13.88 -13.10 -10.90
N GLY A 66 -13.18 -13.87 -10.06
CA GLY A 66 -13.70 -15.11 -9.51
C GLY A 66 -13.16 -15.39 -8.10
N TRP A 67 -13.74 -16.42 -7.46
CA TRP A 67 -13.42 -16.80 -6.08
C TRP A 67 -13.45 -15.59 -5.14
N THR A 68 -14.51 -14.78 -5.24
CA THR A 68 -14.70 -13.62 -4.38
C THR A 68 -14.99 -14.06 -2.95
N TRP A 69 -14.82 -13.13 -2.00
CA TRP A 69 -14.99 -13.33 -0.55
C TRP A 69 -13.98 -14.27 0.11
N TYR A 70 -14.02 -15.55 -0.21
CA TYR A 70 -13.27 -16.58 0.51
C TYR A 70 -11.86 -16.77 -0.08
N THR A 71 -10.98 -15.80 0.17
CA THR A 71 -9.60 -15.84 -0.33
C THR A 71 -8.63 -15.10 0.58
N GLY A 72 -7.43 -15.65 0.75
CA GLY A 72 -6.31 -14.96 1.41
C GLY A 72 -5.82 -13.71 0.65
N SER A 73 -6.28 -13.51 -0.59
CA SER A 73 -5.92 -12.34 -1.41
C SER A 73 -6.29 -11.02 -0.74
N ALA A 74 -7.40 -10.98 0.03
CA ALA A 74 -7.81 -9.77 0.74
C ALA A 74 -6.75 -9.31 1.75
N ALA A 75 -6.21 -10.25 2.55
CA ALA A 75 -5.16 -9.95 3.51
C ALA A 75 -3.88 -9.45 2.81
N TRP A 76 -3.47 -10.11 1.73
CA TRP A 76 -2.28 -9.70 0.99
C TRP A 76 -2.44 -8.39 0.24
N LEU A 77 -3.62 -8.09 -0.31
CA LEU A 77 -3.90 -6.80 -0.95
C LEU A 77 -3.79 -5.66 0.07
N TYR A 78 -4.36 -5.86 1.27
CA TYR A 78 -4.25 -4.89 2.36
C TYR A 78 -2.80 -4.67 2.78
N ARG A 79 -2.02 -5.74 2.96
CA ARG A 79 -0.59 -5.64 3.31
C ARG A 79 0.25 -5.00 2.21
N ALA A 80 0.05 -5.38 0.95
CA ALA A 80 0.76 -4.77 -0.18
C ALA A 80 0.53 -3.26 -0.24
N LEU A 81 -0.69 -2.79 0.04
CA LEU A 81 -0.98 -1.37 0.13
C LEU A 81 -0.39 -0.72 1.39
N LEU A 82 -0.75 -1.20 2.59
CA LEU A 82 -0.40 -0.54 3.85
C LEU A 82 1.09 -0.68 4.20
N ASP A 83 1.58 -1.91 4.22
CA ASP A 83 2.92 -2.20 4.72
C ASP A 83 4.01 -1.76 3.73
N TYR A 84 3.71 -1.80 2.44
CA TYR A 84 4.70 -1.62 1.36
C TYR A 84 4.48 -0.34 0.55
N ILE A 85 3.36 -0.18 -0.17
CA ILE A 85 3.14 1.04 -0.97
C ILE A 85 3.09 2.29 -0.08
N LEU A 86 2.25 2.28 0.96
CA LEU A 86 2.19 3.36 1.94
C LEU A 86 3.39 3.33 2.89
N GLY A 87 4.00 2.14 3.06
CA GLY A 87 5.24 1.96 3.80
C GLY A 87 5.09 1.90 5.32
N VAL A 88 3.87 1.67 5.83
CA VAL A 88 3.56 1.72 7.27
C VAL A 88 3.40 0.31 7.81
N ARG A 89 4.45 -0.26 8.40
CA ARG A 89 4.45 -1.65 8.86
C ARG A 89 4.93 -1.81 10.30
N PRO A 90 4.33 -2.73 11.07
CA PRO A 90 4.77 -3.00 12.44
C PRO A 90 6.16 -3.63 12.46
N ASP A 91 6.93 -3.29 13.48
CA ASP A 91 8.21 -3.90 13.85
C ASP A 91 8.18 -4.29 15.34
N PHE A 92 9.12 -5.12 15.78
CA PHE A 92 9.23 -5.50 17.19
C PHE A 92 9.48 -4.28 18.10
N GLU A 93 10.29 -3.33 17.65
CA GLU A 93 10.68 -2.15 18.45
C GLU A 93 9.74 -0.95 18.24
N GLY A 94 8.88 -0.99 17.23
CA GLY A 94 8.07 0.18 16.88
C GLY A 94 7.30 0.05 15.57
N LEU A 95 7.12 1.18 14.91
CA LEU A 95 6.42 1.28 13.62
C LEU A 95 7.40 1.79 12.58
N VAL A 96 7.64 1.02 11.53
CA VAL A 96 8.45 1.45 10.38
C VAL A 96 7.56 2.27 9.45
N VAL A 97 8.08 3.42 9.02
CA VAL A 97 7.41 4.33 8.08
C VAL A 97 8.35 4.68 6.92
N GLU A 98 8.25 3.91 5.84
CA GLU A 98 9.08 4.04 4.62
C GLU A 98 8.19 4.16 3.36
N PRO A 99 7.63 5.35 3.08
CA PRO A 99 6.77 5.59 1.92
C PRO A 99 7.35 5.15 0.58
N GLN A 100 6.61 4.33 -0.16
CA GLN A 100 6.93 3.89 -1.53
C GLN A 100 5.75 4.13 -2.48
N ALA A 101 5.00 5.20 -2.23
CA ALA A 101 3.91 5.62 -3.10
C ALA A 101 4.45 6.16 -4.45
N PRO A 102 3.67 6.04 -5.54
CA PRO A 102 4.03 6.59 -6.85
C PRO A 102 4.20 8.11 -6.78
N ALA A 103 5.12 8.71 -7.53
CA ALA A 103 5.43 10.15 -7.48
C ALA A 103 4.21 11.09 -7.66
N ALA A 104 3.19 10.64 -8.39
CA ALA A 104 1.93 11.37 -8.60
C ALA A 104 1.17 11.72 -7.31
N TRP A 105 1.34 10.94 -6.23
CA TRP A 105 0.66 11.16 -4.94
C TRP A 105 1.35 12.25 -4.11
N ARG A 106 1.24 13.52 -4.53
CA ARG A 106 1.95 14.66 -3.90
C ARG A 106 1.85 14.72 -2.37
N SER A 107 0.74 14.27 -1.81
CA SER A 107 0.60 14.03 -0.39
C SER A 107 -0.46 12.98 -0.07
N TYR A 108 -0.33 12.33 1.08
CA TYR A 108 -1.36 11.47 1.66
C TYR A 108 -1.23 11.40 3.19
N GLU A 109 -2.29 10.96 3.86
CA GLU A 109 -2.33 10.76 5.31
C GLU A 109 -2.73 9.31 5.64
N VAL A 110 -2.10 8.73 6.66
CA VAL A 110 -2.42 7.42 7.22
C VAL A 110 -2.64 7.58 8.72
N ILE A 111 -3.80 7.12 9.19
CA ILE A 111 -4.08 6.97 10.62
C ILE A 111 -3.86 5.51 10.99
N ARG A 112 -2.83 5.23 11.79
CA ARG A 112 -2.45 3.88 12.20
C ARG A 112 -2.54 3.73 13.71
N HIS A 113 -3.47 2.90 14.17
CA HIS A 113 -3.51 2.46 15.57
C HIS A 113 -2.54 1.30 15.76
N PHE A 114 -1.58 1.45 16.67
CA PHE A 114 -0.57 0.44 16.97
C PHE A 114 -0.12 0.54 18.43
N ARG A 115 -0.18 -0.59 19.16
CA ARG A 115 0.22 -0.70 20.58
C ARG A 115 -0.36 0.40 21.49
N GLY A 116 -1.66 0.68 21.35
CA GLY A 116 -2.35 1.69 22.15
C GLY A 116 -2.08 3.15 21.76
N CYS A 117 -1.24 3.41 20.75
CA CYS A 117 -0.96 4.74 20.22
C CYS A 117 -1.64 4.95 18.85
N CYS A 118 -2.22 6.13 18.64
CA CYS A 118 -2.73 6.60 17.36
C CYS A 118 -1.65 7.40 16.62
N TYR A 119 -1.06 6.83 15.58
CA TYR A 119 -0.08 7.49 14.72
C TYR A 119 -0.81 8.19 13.57
N ARG A 120 -0.70 9.52 13.48
CA ARG A 120 -1.16 10.30 12.34
C ARG A 120 0.04 10.62 11.46
N ILE A 121 0.15 9.92 10.33
CA ILE A 121 1.31 9.96 9.46
C ILE A 121 0.95 10.74 8.22
N ARG A 122 1.57 11.90 8.03
CA ARG A 122 1.44 12.71 6.81
C ARG A 122 2.70 12.59 5.97
N VAL A 123 2.50 12.28 4.70
CA VAL A 123 3.57 12.15 3.73
C VAL A 123 3.38 13.23 2.68
N ARG A 124 4.45 13.97 2.39
CA ARG A 124 4.57 14.89 1.26
C ARG A 124 5.71 14.44 0.38
N GLN A 125 5.50 14.48 -0.93
CA GLN A 125 6.49 14.06 -1.90
C GLN A 125 6.60 15.02 -3.09
N GLY A 126 7.83 15.26 -3.52
CA GLY A 126 8.14 16.11 -4.66
C GLY A 126 9.64 16.15 -4.98
N PRO A 127 10.01 16.61 -6.19
CA PRO A 127 11.40 16.64 -6.63
C PRO A 127 12.27 17.60 -5.80
N ASP A 128 11.69 18.71 -5.33
CA ASP A 128 12.42 19.77 -4.63
C ASP A 128 12.43 19.61 -3.11
N LEU A 129 11.75 18.58 -2.57
CA LEU A 129 11.72 18.36 -1.14
C LEU A 129 13.07 17.86 -0.62
N ARG A 130 13.47 18.35 0.55
CA ARG A 130 14.56 17.78 1.33
C ARG A 130 14.02 16.61 2.15
N PRO A 131 14.53 15.38 1.99
CA PRO A 131 14.05 14.22 2.74
C PRO A 131 14.16 14.44 4.25
N ARG A 132 13.09 14.16 4.99
CA ARG A 132 13.04 14.31 6.45
C ARG A 132 11.89 13.49 7.04
N ILE A 133 12.10 12.97 8.25
CA ILE A 133 11.07 12.36 9.09
C ILE A 133 11.07 13.11 10.42
N GLU A 134 9.90 13.51 10.90
CA GLU A 134 9.71 14.15 12.20
C GLU A 134 8.62 13.45 12.98
N VAL A 135 8.82 13.31 14.29
CA VAL A 135 7.83 12.79 15.23
C VAL A 135 7.56 13.87 16.27
N ASP A 136 6.34 14.39 16.32
CA ASP A 136 5.94 15.55 17.14
C ASP A 136 6.92 16.73 17.01
N GLY A 137 7.37 17.00 15.77
CA GLY A 137 8.31 18.09 15.47
C GLY A 137 9.79 17.75 15.74
N VAL A 138 10.09 16.59 16.32
CA VAL A 138 11.47 16.15 16.57
C VAL A 138 11.99 15.34 15.38
N PRO A 139 13.06 15.78 14.69
CA PRO A 139 13.63 15.03 13.59
C PRO A 139 14.13 13.64 14.01
N GLN A 140 13.91 12.66 13.13
CA GLN A 140 14.30 11.26 13.31
C GLN A 140 15.41 10.89 12.31
N GLY A 141 16.39 10.10 12.75
CA GLY A 141 17.47 9.61 11.90
C GLY A 141 17.17 8.30 11.16
N ALA A 142 16.06 7.65 11.47
CA ALA A 142 15.66 6.36 10.89
C ALA A 142 14.15 6.33 10.63
N ALA A 143 13.72 5.41 9.76
CA ALA A 143 12.31 5.20 9.47
C ALA A 143 11.56 4.42 10.57
N LEU A 144 12.27 3.79 11.49
CA LEU A 144 11.70 3.12 12.64
C LEU A 144 11.33 4.14 13.73
N ILE A 145 10.05 4.32 13.96
CA ILE A 145 9.51 5.10 15.07
C ILE A 145 9.35 4.18 16.26
N ARG A 146 10.29 4.26 17.20
CA ARG A 146 10.27 3.45 18.43
C ARG A 146 8.96 3.65 19.19
N HIS A 147 8.39 2.55 19.65
CA HIS A 147 7.23 2.60 20.52
C HIS A 147 7.60 3.18 21.88
N VAL A 148 6.76 4.08 22.40
CA VAL A 148 6.91 4.64 23.75
C VAL A 148 5.70 4.17 24.58
N PRO A 149 5.90 3.31 25.60
CA PRO A 149 4.82 2.85 26.46
C PRO A 149 4.01 4.01 27.04
N GLY A 150 2.69 3.87 27.09
CA GLY A 150 1.76 4.88 27.63
C GLY A 150 1.46 6.06 26.69
N ARG A 151 2.20 6.22 25.58
CA ARG A 151 1.90 7.27 24.59
C ARG A 151 0.60 6.95 23.84
N ARG A 152 -0.33 7.91 23.84
CA ARG A 152 -1.67 7.75 23.21
C ARG A 152 -1.74 8.23 21.77
N SER A 153 -0.90 9.20 21.39
CA SER A 153 -0.88 9.75 20.03
C SER A 153 0.52 10.19 19.61
N CYS A 154 0.74 10.19 18.30
CA CYS A 154 1.99 10.55 17.66
C CYS A 154 1.68 11.19 16.31
N ASN A 155 2.18 12.40 16.05
CA ASN A 155 2.13 13.01 14.73
C ASN A 155 3.46 12.75 14.02
N VAL A 156 3.39 12.18 12.82
CA VAL A 156 4.55 11.85 12.00
C VAL A 156 4.45 12.65 10.71
N GLU A 157 5.45 13.48 10.44
CA GLU A 157 5.53 14.26 9.20
C GLU A 157 6.72 13.75 8.38
N ILE A 158 6.46 13.37 7.13
CA ILE A 158 7.46 12.84 6.21
C ILE A 158 7.53 13.69 4.97
N ARG A 159 8.74 14.09 4.61
CA ARG A 159 9.06 14.68 3.31
C ARG A 159 9.92 13.69 2.57
N ARG A 160 9.49 13.28 1.38
CA ARG A 160 10.22 12.35 0.51
C ARG A 160 10.57 13.06 -0.80
N ARG A 161 11.82 12.96 -1.22
CA ARG A 161 12.22 13.36 -2.57
C ARG A 161 11.87 12.24 -3.54
N VAL A 162 11.19 12.57 -4.62
CA VAL A 162 10.86 11.63 -5.71
C VAL A 162 11.33 12.21 -7.04
N ARG A 163 11.81 11.34 -7.93
CA ARG A 163 12.06 11.74 -9.31
C ARG A 163 10.73 11.70 -10.08
N PRO A 164 10.48 12.67 -10.98
CA PRO A 164 9.31 12.63 -11.85
C PRO A 164 9.31 11.43 -12.79
#